data_AF-A0A1A8DUB5-F1
#
_entry.id   AF-A0A1A8DUB5-F1
#
_cell.length_a   1.000
_cell.length_b   1.000
_cell.length_c   1.000
_cell.angle_alpha   90.00
_cell.angle_beta   90.00
_cell.angle_gamma   90.00
#
_symmetry.space_group_name_H-M   'P 1'
#
loop_
_entity.id
_entity.type
_entity.pdbx_description
1 polymer ?
#
loop_
_entity_poly.entity_id
_entity_poly.type
_entity_poly.pdbx_seq_one_letter_code
_entity_poly.pdbx_strand_id
1 'polypeptide(L)'
;SDFLKKYMAKVANDLPSCPCSYPTEVAYSPADVHDAPTHRDFRWKDASGPKEKLEIYKPTARYCIRSMLTFESTTLAAQHCCYDDSMKVITRGKGAGTPNLISTEFSADLHYKVDILPWIICKGDWSRYNQARPPNNEQKCTENPQDEDYYKQFEEAREF
;
A
#
# COMPACT_ATOMS: atom_id res chain seq x y z
N SER A 1 -10.97 4.55 -19.72
CA SER A 1 -11.25 3.17 -20.16
C SER A 1 -12.13 2.49 -19.12
N ASP A 2 -13.24 1.88 -19.53
CA ASP A 2 -14.15 1.16 -18.62
C ASP A 2 -13.53 -0.12 -18.05
N PHE A 3 -12.61 -0.73 -18.79
CA PHE A 3 -11.82 -1.87 -18.32
C PHE A 3 -11.05 -1.52 -17.04
N LEU A 4 -10.33 -0.39 -17.05
CA LEU A 4 -9.52 0.03 -15.91
C LEU A 4 -10.40 0.30 -14.68
N LYS A 5 -11.57 0.95 -14.86
CA LYS A 5 -12.50 1.19 -13.77
C LYS A 5 -13.01 -0.11 -13.15
N LYS A 6 -13.44 -1.07 -13.98
CA LYS A 6 -13.89 -2.40 -13.52
C LYS A 6 -12.78 -3.16 -12.82
N TYR A 7 -11.56 -3.07 -13.34
CA TYR A 7 -10.39 -3.70 -12.73
C TYR A 7 -10.04 -3.07 -11.38
N MET A 8 -10.04 -1.74 -11.25
CA MET A 8 -9.83 -1.06 -9.96
C MET A 8 -10.90 -1.43 -8.93
N ALA A 9 -12.17 -1.50 -9.34
CA ALA A 9 -13.25 -1.92 -8.44
C ALA A 9 -13.05 -3.37 -7.96
N LYS A 10 -12.61 -4.26 -8.86
CA LYS A 10 -12.27 -5.64 -8.49
C LYS A 10 -11.10 -5.70 -7.52
N VAL A 11 -10.03 -4.94 -7.77
CA VAL A 11 -8.87 -4.84 -6.87
C VAL A 11 -9.29 -4.36 -5.49
N ALA A 12 -10.13 -3.32 -5.40
CA ALA A 12 -10.62 -2.81 -4.12
C ALA A 12 -11.43 -3.86 -3.33
N ASN A 13 -12.21 -4.71 -4.01
CA ASN A 13 -13.05 -5.72 -3.35
C ASN A 13 -12.31 -7.01 -3.00
N ASP A 14 -11.28 -7.38 -3.77
CA ASP A 14 -10.61 -8.68 -3.64
C ASP A 14 -9.39 -8.62 -2.70
N LEU A 15 -8.83 -7.43 -2.47
CA LEU A 15 -7.66 -7.24 -1.62
C LEU A 15 -8.04 -7.11 -0.14
N PRO A 16 -7.20 -7.62 0.78
CA PRO A 16 -7.43 -7.46 2.20
C PRO A 16 -7.26 -6.01 2.64
N SER A 17 -7.93 -5.65 3.74
CA SER A 17 -7.70 -4.35 4.36
C SER A 17 -6.35 -4.29 5.08
N CYS A 18 -5.80 -3.08 5.27
CA CYS A 18 -4.55 -2.92 6.02
C CYS A 18 -4.77 -3.14 7.54
N PRO A 19 -3.96 -4.00 8.20
CA PRO A 19 -3.97 -4.10 9.65
C PRO A 19 -3.59 -2.77 10.31
N CYS A 20 -4.26 -2.42 11.41
CA CYS A 20 -3.98 -1.14 12.09
C CYS A 20 -2.60 -1.08 12.79
N SER A 21 -1.96 -2.23 13.01
CA SER A 21 -0.62 -2.32 13.58
C SER A 21 0.20 -3.36 12.82
N TYR A 22 1.51 -3.13 12.72
CA TYR A 22 2.41 -4.01 11.98
C TYR A 22 2.40 -5.43 12.59
N PRO A 23 2.03 -6.47 11.83
CA PRO A 23 2.04 -7.85 12.33
C PRO A 23 3.49 -8.35 12.41
N THR A 24 4.09 -8.29 13.60
CA THR A 24 5.53 -8.48 13.79
C THR A 24 6.09 -9.83 13.31
N GLU A 25 5.24 -10.85 13.24
CA GLU A 25 5.55 -12.19 12.75
C GLU A 25 6.06 -12.15 11.30
N VAL A 26 5.54 -11.22 10.48
CA VAL A 26 5.90 -11.10 9.06
C VAL A 26 7.36 -10.67 8.84
N ALA A 27 8.01 -10.12 9.87
CA ALA A 27 9.41 -9.71 9.83
C ALA A 27 10.37 -10.91 9.69
N TYR A 28 9.95 -12.10 10.15
CA TYR A 28 10.76 -13.31 10.14
C TYR A 28 10.36 -14.28 9.02
N SER A 29 9.06 -14.38 8.73
CA SER A 29 8.53 -15.27 7.70
C SER A 29 7.13 -14.83 7.30
N PRO A 30 6.64 -15.19 6.09
CA PRO A 30 5.26 -14.90 5.73
C PRO A 30 4.27 -15.49 6.74
N ALA A 31 3.26 -14.70 7.12
CA ALA A 31 2.27 -15.05 8.13
C ALA A 31 0.85 -14.75 7.65
N ASP A 32 -0.11 -15.54 8.12
CA ASP A 32 -1.53 -15.33 7.86
C ASP A 32 -2.08 -14.34 8.89
N VAL A 33 -2.77 -13.30 8.40
CA VAL A 33 -3.36 -12.23 9.22
C VAL A 33 -4.86 -12.18 8.94
N HIS A 34 -5.64 -12.19 10.02
CA HIS A 34 -7.09 -12.11 9.93
C HIS A 34 -7.55 -10.73 9.50
N ASP A 35 -8.36 -10.68 8.45
CA ASP A 35 -8.99 -9.47 7.95
C ASP A 35 -10.46 -9.41 8.38
N ALA A 36 -10.74 -8.58 9.38
CA ALA A 36 -12.06 -8.50 9.99
C ALA A 36 -13.19 -8.09 9.03
N PRO A 37 -13.00 -7.14 8.08
CA PRO A 37 -14.05 -6.76 7.12
C PRO A 37 -14.49 -7.88 6.18
N THR A 38 -13.56 -8.75 5.77
CA THR A 38 -13.85 -9.87 4.86
C THR A 38 -14.06 -11.20 5.56
N HIS A 39 -13.80 -11.28 6.87
CA HIS A 39 -13.85 -12.50 7.69
C HIS A 39 -12.95 -13.63 7.17
N ARG A 40 -11.80 -13.27 6.60
CA ARG A 40 -10.86 -14.22 5.98
C ARG A 40 -9.44 -13.94 6.44
N ASP A 41 -8.60 -14.97 6.39
CA ASP A 41 -7.18 -14.81 6.60
C ASP A 41 -6.47 -14.57 5.27
N PHE A 42 -5.50 -13.67 5.27
CA PHE A 42 -4.66 -13.39 4.11
C PHE A 42 -3.21 -13.56 4.49
N ARG A 43 -2.43 -14.11 3.57
CA ARG A 43 -1.00 -14.30 3.77
C ARG A 43 -0.25 -13.03 3.44
N TRP A 44 0.60 -12.57 4.34
CA TRP A 44 1.41 -11.36 4.20
C TRP A 44 2.89 -11.68 4.34
N LYS A 45 3.74 -10.82 3.76
CA LYS A 45 5.19 -10.84 3.93
C LYS A 45 5.74 -9.45 4.16
N ASP A 46 6.90 -9.35 4.79
CA ASP A 46 7.63 -8.08 4.89
C ASP A 46 8.01 -7.53 3.50
N ALA A 47 7.85 -6.22 3.37
CA ALA A 47 8.21 -5.39 2.24
C ALA A 47 8.97 -4.14 2.71
N SER A 48 9.83 -4.30 3.72
CA SER A 48 10.64 -3.20 4.30
C SER A 48 12.09 -3.20 3.78
N GLY A 49 12.45 -4.16 2.94
CA GLY A 49 13.81 -4.35 2.44
C GLY A 49 14.28 -3.27 1.44
N PRO A 50 15.60 -3.14 1.21
CA PRO A 50 16.19 -2.08 0.39
C PRO A 50 15.73 -2.07 -1.08
N LYS A 51 15.18 -3.18 -1.58
CA LYS A 51 14.62 -3.27 -2.94
C LYS A 51 13.39 -2.38 -3.12
N GLU A 52 12.68 -2.08 -2.03
CA GLU A 52 11.45 -1.30 -2.02
C GLU A 52 11.71 0.21 -2.03
N LYS A 53 12.95 0.64 -1.71
CA LYS A 53 13.39 2.05 -1.71
C LYS A 53 12.39 2.97 -1.00
N LEU A 54 11.99 2.58 0.21
CA LEU A 54 10.96 3.29 0.99
C LEU A 54 11.33 4.76 1.23
N GLU A 55 12.62 5.06 1.39
CA GLU A 55 13.14 6.42 1.54
C GLU A 55 12.83 7.33 0.34
N ILE A 56 12.56 6.75 -0.84
CA ILE A 56 12.15 7.47 -2.05
C ILE A 56 10.63 7.44 -2.21
N TYR A 57 10.04 6.23 -2.22
CA TYR A 57 8.66 6.06 -2.67
C TYR A 57 7.61 6.16 -1.56
N LYS A 58 8.03 5.96 -0.30
CA LYS A 58 7.19 6.02 0.90
C LYS A 58 7.92 6.75 2.03
N PRO A 59 8.39 8.00 1.79
CA PRO A 59 9.10 8.75 2.82
C PRO A 59 8.18 8.88 4.05
N THR A 60 8.74 8.66 5.25
CA THR A 60 8.05 8.47 6.56
C THR A 60 7.58 7.05 6.91
N ALA A 61 7.54 6.10 5.97
CA ALA A 61 7.32 4.70 6.32
C ALA A 61 8.60 4.08 6.89
N ARG A 62 8.47 3.32 7.97
CA ARG A 62 9.56 2.52 8.55
C ARG A 62 9.44 1.05 8.19
N TYR A 63 8.21 0.54 8.13
CA TYR A 63 7.93 -0.84 7.81
C TYR A 63 6.85 -0.88 6.72
N CYS A 64 6.90 -1.86 5.83
CA CYS A 64 5.79 -2.16 4.95
C CYS A 64 5.59 -3.68 4.85
N ILE A 65 4.37 -4.08 4.53
CA ILE A 65 4.00 -5.46 4.25
C ILE A 65 3.25 -5.54 2.93
N ARG A 66 3.32 -6.69 2.29
CA ARG A 66 2.61 -6.97 1.05
C ARG A 66 1.81 -8.26 1.17
N SER A 67 0.54 -8.25 0.73
CA SER A 67 -0.26 -9.45 0.65
C SER A 67 0.30 -10.36 -0.46
N MET A 68 0.33 -11.66 -0.21
CA MET A 68 0.84 -12.65 -1.17
C MET A 68 -0.28 -13.09 -2.11
N LEU A 69 0.11 -13.52 -3.31
CA LEU A 69 -0.83 -14.19 -4.21
C LEU A 69 -1.06 -15.64 -3.76
N THR A 70 -2.31 -16.08 -3.86
CA THR A 70 -2.74 -17.46 -3.60
C THR A 70 -3.40 -18.04 -4.84
N PHE A 71 -3.63 -19.35 -4.88
CA PHE A 71 -4.38 -19.99 -5.97
C PHE A 71 -5.83 -19.50 -6.08
N GLU A 72 -6.38 -18.95 -5.00
CA GLU A 72 -7.72 -18.36 -4.96
C GLU A 72 -7.74 -16.89 -5.40
N SER A 73 -6.57 -16.29 -5.64
CA SER A 73 -6.47 -14.89 -6.05
C SER A 73 -7.09 -14.69 -7.43
N THR A 74 -8.11 -13.85 -7.48
CA THR A 74 -8.89 -13.50 -8.67
C THR A 74 -8.31 -12.31 -9.45
N THR A 75 -7.23 -11.72 -8.94
CA THR A 75 -6.45 -10.65 -9.57
C THR A 75 -4.95 -10.91 -9.38
N LEU A 76 -4.12 -10.21 -10.16
CA LEU A 76 -2.67 -10.18 -9.97
C LEU A 76 -2.22 -9.08 -8.99
N ALA A 77 -3.16 -8.38 -8.37
CA ALA A 77 -2.88 -7.28 -7.48
C ALA A 77 -2.44 -7.79 -6.10
N ALA A 78 -1.76 -6.92 -5.35
CA ALA A 78 -1.40 -7.17 -3.96
C ALA A 78 -1.64 -5.90 -3.15
N GLN A 79 -2.18 -6.06 -1.94
CA GLN A 79 -2.27 -4.96 -1.00
C GLN A 79 -0.87 -4.66 -0.46
N HIS A 80 -0.54 -3.38 -0.36
CA HIS A 80 0.69 -2.92 0.25
C HIS A 80 0.34 -1.92 1.35
N CYS A 81 0.77 -2.22 2.57
CA CYS A 81 0.49 -1.42 3.75
C CYS A 81 1.81 -0.98 4.36
N CYS A 82 1.91 0.28 4.74
CA CYS A 82 3.11 0.85 5.34
C CYS A 82 2.79 1.42 6.71
N TYR A 83 3.77 1.39 7.59
CA TYR A 83 3.67 1.71 9.00
C TYR A 83 4.79 2.67 9.39
N ASP A 84 4.51 3.53 10.35
CA ASP A 84 5.48 4.43 10.95
C ASP A 84 6.43 3.70 11.91
N ASP A 85 7.30 4.47 12.57
CA ASP A 85 8.25 3.99 13.58
C ASP A 85 7.56 3.38 14.82
N SER A 86 6.33 3.79 15.09
CA SER A 86 5.46 3.30 16.17
C SER A 86 4.65 2.07 15.74
N MET A 87 4.96 1.48 14.57
CA MET A 87 4.28 0.33 14.00
C MET A 87 2.78 0.55 13.76
N LYS A 88 2.34 1.80 13.60
CA LYS A 88 0.95 2.15 13.25
C LYS A 88 0.84 2.37 11.76
N VAL A 89 -0.24 1.87 11.18
CA VAL A 89 -0.47 1.99 9.74
C VAL A 89 -0.53 3.48 9.36
N ILE A 90 0.13 3.84 8.27
CA ILE A 90 0.08 5.18 7.69
C ILE A 90 -1.12 5.19 6.74
N THR A 91 -2.23 5.77 7.19
CA THR A 91 -3.51 5.75 6.47
C THR A 91 -3.62 6.82 5.40
N ARG A 92 -2.75 7.85 5.44
CA ARG A 92 -2.71 8.96 4.49
C ARG A 92 -1.32 9.59 4.41
N GLY A 93 -1.11 10.53 3.50
CA GLY A 93 0.18 11.21 3.34
C GLY A 93 1.20 10.46 2.47
N LYS A 94 2.44 10.98 2.45
CA LYS A 94 3.50 10.53 1.53
C LYS A 94 4.10 9.16 1.85
N GLY A 95 3.98 8.70 3.10
CA GLY A 95 4.42 7.38 3.55
C GLY A 95 3.36 6.27 3.38
N ALA A 96 2.13 6.60 2.98
CA ALA A 96 1.04 5.64 2.96
C ALA A 96 1.24 4.54 1.90
N GLY A 97 1.02 3.29 2.32
CA GLY A 97 0.97 2.15 1.42
C GLY A 97 -0.21 2.26 0.46
N THR A 98 -0.04 1.81 -0.78
CA THR A 98 -1.07 1.85 -1.82
C THR A 98 -1.11 0.51 -2.53
N PRO A 99 -2.28 0.00 -2.95
CA PRO A 99 -2.37 -1.30 -3.62
C PRO A 99 -1.49 -1.34 -4.87
N ASN A 100 -0.78 -2.45 -5.03
CA ASN A 100 -0.04 -2.78 -6.24
C ASN A 100 -0.98 -3.50 -7.20
N LEU A 101 -1.11 -3.01 -8.42
CA LEU A 101 -1.95 -3.64 -9.44
C LEU A 101 -1.30 -4.92 -9.97
N ILE A 102 0.03 -5.01 -9.89
CA ILE A 102 0.77 -6.22 -10.21
C ILE A 102 1.68 -6.56 -9.05
N SER A 103 1.47 -7.73 -8.45
CA SER A 103 2.33 -8.24 -7.40
C SER A 103 3.74 -8.47 -7.94
N THR A 104 4.73 -8.05 -7.15
CA THR A 104 6.14 -8.39 -7.37
C THR A 104 6.40 -9.90 -7.50
N GLU A 105 5.54 -10.75 -6.93
CA GLU A 105 5.65 -12.21 -7.04
C GLU A 105 5.27 -12.73 -8.42
N PHE A 106 4.40 -12.01 -9.12
CA PHE A 106 4.03 -12.34 -10.49
C PHE A 106 5.08 -11.81 -11.47
N SER A 107 5.42 -10.53 -11.38
CA SER A 107 6.44 -9.92 -12.25
C SER A 107 6.94 -8.60 -11.67
N ALA A 108 8.23 -8.56 -11.33
CA ALA A 108 8.91 -7.34 -10.90
C ALA A 108 8.93 -6.25 -11.99
N ASP A 109 9.10 -6.64 -13.26
CA ASP A 109 9.15 -5.69 -14.38
C ASP A 109 7.78 -5.03 -14.64
N LEU A 110 6.70 -5.81 -14.58
CA LEU A 110 5.35 -5.27 -14.72
C LEU A 110 4.97 -4.44 -13.50
N HIS A 111 5.31 -4.89 -12.29
CA HIS A 111 5.15 -4.10 -11.08
C HIS A 111 5.86 -2.74 -11.20
N TYR A 112 7.11 -2.71 -11.68
CA TYR A 112 7.82 -1.44 -11.89
C TYR A 112 7.08 -0.54 -12.89
N LYS A 113 6.68 -1.07 -14.05
CA LYS A 113 6.02 -0.30 -15.10
C LYS A 113 4.63 0.21 -14.70
N VAL A 114 3.87 -0.61 -13.98
CA VAL A 114 2.46 -0.33 -13.67
C VAL A 114 2.34 0.39 -12.34
N ASP A 115 3.13 0.06 -11.33
CA ASP A 115 2.94 0.56 -9.96
C ASP A 115 3.94 1.66 -9.57
N ILE A 116 5.18 1.59 -10.03
CA ILE A 116 6.26 2.53 -9.67
C ILE A 116 6.39 3.68 -10.67
N LEU A 117 6.40 3.41 -11.98
CA LEU A 117 6.54 4.48 -12.99
C LEU A 117 5.48 5.58 -12.88
N PRO A 118 4.18 5.30 -12.63
CA PRO A 118 3.19 6.36 -12.44
C PRO A 118 3.50 7.28 -11.25
N TRP A 119 4.05 6.73 -10.16
CA TRP A 119 4.51 7.55 -9.03
C TRP A 119 5.67 8.47 -9.46
N ILE A 120 6.64 7.93 -10.22
CA ILE A 120 7.77 8.71 -10.75
C ILE A 120 7.29 9.82 -11.69
N ILE A 121 6.30 9.53 -12.54
CA ILE A 121 5.71 10.51 -13.47
C ILE A 121 5.00 11.64 -12.73
N CYS A 122 4.48 11.38 -11.53
CA CYS A 122 3.95 12.42 -10.65
C CYS A 122 5.05 13.31 -10.02
N LYS A 123 6.35 13.08 -10.31
CA LYS A 123 7.49 13.92 -9.91
C LYS A 123 7.60 14.23 -8.41
N GLY A 124 7.02 13.40 -7.55
CA GLY A 124 6.99 13.62 -6.10
C GLY A 124 5.65 14.15 -5.58
N ASP A 125 4.71 14.54 -6.46
CA ASP A 125 3.32 14.80 -6.10
C ASP A 125 2.59 13.48 -5.82
N TRP A 126 2.86 12.93 -4.64
CA TRP A 126 2.22 11.73 -4.11
C TRP A 126 0.70 11.91 -3.99
N SER A 127 0.19 13.15 -3.88
CA SER A 127 -1.23 13.41 -3.66
C SER A 127 -2.06 13.03 -4.89
N ARG A 128 -1.57 13.33 -6.09
CA ARG A 128 -2.19 12.90 -7.37
C ARG A 128 -2.12 11.40 -7.56
N TYR A 129 -1.01 10.78 -7.16
CA TYR A 129 -0.87 9.33 -7.20
C TYR A 129 -1.88 8.65 -6.28
N ASN A 130 -1.98 9.11 -5.03
CA ASN A 130 -2.92 8.58 -4.04
C ASN A 130 -4.38 8.84 -4.41
N GLN A 131 -4.69 9.93 -5.11
CA GLN A 131 -6.04 10.16 -5.64
C GLN A 131 -6.46 9.06 -6.63
N ALA A 132 -5.52 8.58 -7.46
CA ALA A 132 -5.77 7.48 -8.39
C ALA A 132 -5.70 6.10 -7.71
N ARG A 133 -4.93 5.97 -6.63
CA ARG A 133 -4.73 4.74 -5.86
C ARG A 133 -4.77 5.05 -4.36
N PRO A 134 -5.97 5.16 -3.78
CA PRO A 134 -6.10 5.52 -2.38
C PRO A 134 -5.44 4.46 -1.49
N PRO A 135 -4.74 4.87 -0.41
CA PRO A 135 -4.38 3.97 0.68
C PRO A 135 -5.61 3.24 1.23
N ASN A 136 -5.44 1.98 1.64
CA ASN A 136 -6.53 1.20 2.23
C ASN A 136 -6.60 1.47 3.74
N ASN A 137 -7.75 1.98 4.22
CA ASN A 137 -8.06 2.12 5.65
C ASN A 137 -9.47 1.60 5.96
N GLU A 138 -9.86 0.47 5.38
CA GLU A 138 -11.21 -0.10 5.54
C GLU A 138 -11.47 -0.60 6.97
N GLN A 139 -10.42 -0.95 7.72
CA GLN A 139 -10.51 -1.29 9.15
C GLN A 139 -10.74 -0.07 10.05
N LYS A 140 -10.85 1.14 9.48
CA LYS A 140 -11.10 2.40 10.20
C LYS A 140 -10.06 2.66 11.29
N CYS A 141 -8.79 2.39 10.98
CA CYS A 141 -7.69 2.72 11.86
C CYS A 141 -7.60 4.23 12.08
N THR A 142 -7.05 4.63 13.21
CA THR A 142 -6.78 6.03 13.53
C THR A 142 -6.01 6.70 12.40
N GLU A 143 -6.40 7.93 12.05
CA GLU A 143 -5.74 8.69 11.01
C GLU A 143 -4.27 8.94 11.35
N ASN A 144 -3.40 8.62 10.40
CA ASN A 144 -1.96 8.74 10.54
C ASN A 144 -1.35 9.15 9.18
N PRO A 145 -0.68 10.31 9.09
CA PRO A 145 -0.40 11.29 10.15
C PRO A 145 -1.64 12.09 10.58
N GLN A 146 -1.51 12.91 11.64
CA GLN A 146 -2.52 13.87 12.08
C GLN A 146 -2.72 15.00 11.05
N ASP A 147 -3.80 15.77 11.19
CA ASP A 147 -4.23 16.74 10.17
C ASP A 147 -3.15 17.77 9.84
N GLU A 148 -2.50 18.35 10.87
CA GLU A 148 -1.45 19.35 10.71
C GLU A 148 -0.30 18.84 9.82
N ASP A 149 0.25 17.67 10.15
CA ASP A 149 1.32 17.03 9.38
C ASP A 149 0.86 16.62 7.98
N TYR A 150 -0.37 16.11 7.85
CA TYR A 150 -0.94 15.75 6.55
C TYR A 150 -1.06 16.96 5.62
N TYR A 151 -1.60 18.08 6.10
CA TYR A 151 -1.74 19.30 5.31
C TYR A 151 -0.39 19.87 4.91
N LYS A 152 0.58 19.88 5.82
CA LYS A 152 1.96 20.26 5.48
C LYS A 152 2.54 19.38 4.37
N GLN A 153 2.42 18.06 4.48
CA GLN A 153 2.88 17.13 3.43
C GLN A 153 2.15 17.36 2.09
N PHE A 154 0.87 17.73 2.14
CA PHE A 154 0.06 17.96 0.95
C PHE A 154 0.43 19.28 0.25
N GLU A 155 0.72 20.34 1.01
CA GLU A 155 1.25 21.60 0.47
C GLU A 155 2.62 21.38 -0.20
N GLU A 156 3.53 20.68 0.48
CA GLU A 156 4.85 20.29 -0.07
C GLU A 156 4.71 19.52 -1.41
N ALA A 157 3.71 18.63 -1.52
CA ALA A 157 3.50 17.81 -2.71
C ALA A 157 3.16 18.63 -3.96
N ARG A 158 2.46 19.75 -3.78
CA ARG A 158 1.96 20.60 -4.87
C ARG A 158 3.02 21.53 -5.45
N GLU A 159 4.20 21.58 -4.83
CA GLU A 159 5.35 22.35 -5.32
C GLU A 159 6.11 21.63 -6.46
N PHE A 160 5.68 20.40 -6.83
CA PHE A 160 6.27 19.55 -7.88
C PHE A 160 5.39 19.40 -9.14
#